data_AF-A0A840GD23-F1
#
_entry.id   AF-A0A840GD23-F1
#
_cell.length_a   1.000
_cell.length_b   1.000
_cell.length_c   1.000
_cell.angle_alpha   90.00
_cell.angle_beta   90.00
_cell.angle_gamma   90.00
#
_symmetry.space_group_name_H-M   'P 1'
#
loop_
_entity.id
_entity.type
_entity.pdbx_description
1 polymer ?
#
loop_
_entity_poly.entity_id
_entity_poly.type
_entity_poly.pdbx_seq_one_letter_code
_entity_poly.pdbx_strand_id
1 'polypeptide(L)'
;MLPQRPALLVVTGAWLVNQTIGFGVLHYPVDANAIAWGFLIGAAALLATAASSTVLGLLPQGRTPLTLAITLVAAYGIYELALLAATPFLGGEGAFTAAIVTRIGLTSAVWLAGLVAICEIVRLVDPAGRKRAMSA
;
A
#
# COMPACT_ATOMS: atom_id res chain seq x y z
N MET A 1 10.24 -3.42 -13.64
CA MET A 1 9.60 -3.24 -12.32
C MET A 1 10.05 -1.91 -11.74
N LEU A 2 9.18 -1.19 -11.01
CA LEU A 2 9.58 0.08 -10.38
C LEU A 2 10.75 -0.19 -9.42
N PRO A 3 11.81 0.63 -9.45
CA PRO A 3 12.90 0.49 -8.49
C PRO A 3 12.36 0.71 -7.07
N GLN A 4 12.85 -0.06 -6.11
CA GLN A 4 12.36 -0.04 -4.72
C GLN A 4 12.44 1.36 -4.09
N ARG A 5 13.48 2.14 -4.41
CA ARG A 5 13.69 3.49 -3.87
C ARG A 5 12.52 4.45 -4.22
N PRO A 6 12.15 4.64 -5.51
CA PRO A 6 10.94 5.36 -5.89
C PRO A 6 9.67 4.90 -5.18
N ALA A 7 9.45 3.58 -5.06
CA ALA A 7 8.26 3.05 -4.41
C ALA A 7 8.17 3.48 -2.94
N LEU A 8 9.30 3.37 -2.21
CA LEU A 8 9.39 3.82 -0.82
C LEU A 8 9.18 5.33 -0.70
N LEU A 9 9.77 6.14 -1.58
CA LEU A 9 9.60 7.59 -1.57
C LEU A 9 8.14 8.00 -1.80
N VAL A 10 7.45 7.36 -2.74
CA VAL A 10 6.03 7.62 -3.00
C VAL A 10 5.19 7.28 -1.77
N VAL A 11 5.46 6.14 -1.13
CA VAL A 11 4.74 5.71 0.08
C VAL A 11 5.03 6.61 1.27
N THR A 12 6.28 7.04 1.47
CA THR A 12 6.63 8.05 2.48
C THR A 12 5.90 9.37 2.21
N GLY A 13 5.83 9.81 0.96
CA GLY A 13 5.07 11.01 0.58
C GLY A 13 3.58 10.89 0.90
N ALA A 14 2.96 9.76 0.53
CA ALA A 14 1.56 9.48 0.84
C ALA A 14 1.30 9.44 2.36
N TRP A 15 2.21 8.82 3.12
CA TRP A 15 2.15 8.80 4.59
C TRP A 15 2.24 10.22 5.17
N LEU A 16 3.19 11.05 4.72
CA LEU A 16 3.31 12.44 5.17
C LEU A 16 2.01 13.22 4.91
N VAL A 17 1.45 13.11 3.70
CA VAL A 17 0.17 13.72 3.37
C VAL A 17 -0.93 13.24 4.32
N ASN A 18 -1.02 11.93 4.56
CA ASN A 18 -1.96 11.36 5.52
C ASN A 18 -1.80 11.95 6.93
N GLN A 19 -0.57 12.09 7.42
CA GLN A 19 -0.30 12.69 8.73
C GLN A 19 -0.70 14.18 8.77
N THR A 20 -0.39 14.95 7.72
CA THR A 20 -0.76 16.38 7.66
C THR A 20 -2.27 16.58 7.64
N ILE A 21 -3.01 15.73 6.93
CA ILE A 21 -4.48 15.77 6.90
C ILE A 21 -5.04 15.34 8.26
N GLY A 22 -4.52 14.26 8.85
CA GLY A 22 -4.97 13.76 10.15
C GLY A 22 -4.82 14.79 11.28
N PHE A 23 -3.62 15.32 11.46
CA PHE A 23 -3.34 16.29 12.53
C PHE A 23 -3.78 17.72 12.20
N GLY A 24 -3.71 18.12 10.93
CA GLY A 24 -4.02 19.50 10.52
C GLY A 24 -5.50 19.75 10.20
N VAL A 25 -6.17 18.81 9.53
CA VAL A 25 -7.56 19.00 9.05
C VAL A 25 -8.56 18.23 9.92
N LEU A 26 -8.24 16.97 10.25
CA LEU A 26 -9.12 16.13 11.07
C LEU A 26 -8.91 16.35 12.58
N HIS A 27 -7.98 17.24 12.95
CA HIS A 27 -7.69 17.61 14.34
C HIS A 27 -7.46 16.39 15.24
N TYR A 28 -6.72 15.39 14.75
CA TYR A 28 -6.34 14.24 15.56
C TYR A 28 -5.68 14.69 16.87
N PRO A 29 -5.97 14.02 17.99
CA PRO A 29 -5.42 14.38 19.28
C PRO A 29 -3.89 14.31 19.20
N VAL A 30 -3.22 15.40 19.62
CA VAL A 30 -1.75 15.50 19.61
C VAL A 30 -1.22 14.91 20.92
N ASP A 31 -1.46 13.62 21.11
CA ASP A 31 -0.92 12.84 22.22
C ASP A 31 0.11 11.82 21.74
N ALA A 32 0.93 11.33 22.68
CA ALA A 32 2.01 10.40 22.37
C ALA A 32 1.51 9.09 21.73
N ASN A 33 0.30 8.65 22.06
CA ASN A 33 -0.27 7.42 21.53
C ASN A 33 -0.70 7.59 20.06
N ALA A 34 -1.41 8.68 19.74
CA ALA A 34 -1.80 9.00 18.37
C ALA A 34 -0.59 9.20 17.45
N ILE A 35 0.45 9.88 17.96
CA ILE A 35 1.72 10.06 17.23
C ILE A 35 2.41 8.70 17.01
N ALA A 36 2.48 7.84 18.03
CA ALA A 36 3.07 6.51 17.91
C ALA A 36 2.35 5.63 16.88
N TRP A 37 1.01 5.62 16.88
CA TRP A 37 0.21 4.93 15.85
C TRP A 37 0.46 5.49 14.45
N GLY A 38 0.59 6.82 14.30
CA GLY A 38 0.93 7.46 13.03
C GLY A 38 2.28 7.00 12.47
N PHE A 39 3.31 6.92 13.32
CA PHE A 39 4.62 6.40 12.93
C PHE A 39 4.59 4.91 12.60
N LEU A 40 3.87 4.13 13.40
CA LEU A 40 3.73 2.70 13.16
C LEU A 40 3.03 2.39 11.83
N ILE A 41 1.96 3.11 11.51
CA ILE A 41 1.26 3.02 10.21
C ILE A 41 2.24 3.30 9.06
N GLY A 42 3.08 4.35 9.20
CA GLY A 42 4.11 4.66 8.22
C GLY A 42 5.14 3.53 8.08
N ALA A 43 5.65 3.00 9.18
CA ALA A 43 6.60 1.89 9.17
C ALA A 43 6.00 0.62 8.55
N ALA A 44 4.76 0.27 8.92
CA ALA A 44 4.02 -0.85 8.37
C ALA A 44 3.81 -0.70 6.85
N ALA A 45 3.47 0.50 6.37
CA ALA A 45 3.33 0.79 4.95
C ALA A 45 4.66 0.61 4.19
N LEU A 46 5.78 1.05 4.76
CA LEU A 46 7.11 0.84 4.17
C LEU A 46 7.50 -0.64 4.13
N LEU A 47 7.24 -1.40 5.20
CA LEU A 47 7.47 -2.85 5.25
C LEU A 47 6.63 -3.58 4.21
N ALA A 48 5.34 -3.27 4.10
CA ALA A 48 4.44 -3.83 3.09
C ALA A 48 4.91 -3.53 1.65
N THR A 49 5.45 -2.32 1.42
CA THR A 49 6.00 -1.90 0.12
C THR A 49 7.29 -2.65 -0.24
N ALA A 50 8.19 -2.81 0.74
CA ALA A 50 9.40 -3.60 0.57
C ALA A 50 9.04 -5.07 0.26
N ALA A 51 8.11 -5.65 1.00
CA ALA A 51 7.65 -7.01 0.77
C ALA A 51 6.97 -7.18 -0.59
N SER A 52 6.14 -6.23 -1.01
CA SER A 52 5.53 -6.22 -2.34
C SER A 52 6.59 -6.26 -3.43
N SER A 53 7.64 -5.47 -3.29
CA SER A 53 8.74 -5.41 -4.25
C SER A 53 9.49 -6.74 -4.34
N THR A 54 9.73 -7.39 -3.20
CA THR A 54 10.35 -8.72 -3.13
C THR A 54 9.47 -9.78 -3.77
N VAL A 55 8.17 -9.82 -3.45
CA VAL A 55 7.22 -10.81 -4.00
C VAL A 55 7.09 -10.66 -5.51
N LEU A 56 7.01 -9.43 -6.02
CA LEU A 56 6.99 -9.15 -7.45
C LEU A 56 8.27 -9.63 -8.14
N GLY A 57 9.44 -9.48 -7.51
CA GLY A 57 10.71 -9.95 -8.05
C GLY A 57 10.84 -11.48 -8.10
N LEU A 58 10.13 -12.21 -7.24
CA LEU A 58 10.16 -13.68 -7.15
C LEU A 58 9.16 -14.37 -8.08
N LEU A 59 8.10 -13.67 -8.53
CA LEU A 59 7.01 -14.29 -9.27
C LEU A 59 7.23 -14.24 -10.80
N PRO A 60 6.82 -15.30 -11.55
CA PRO A 60 6.92 -15.31 -13.00
C PRO A 60 6.06 -14.23 -13.68
N GLN A 61 6.59 -13.59 -14.73
CA GLN A 61 5.94 -12.47 -15.44
C GLN A 61 4.74 -12.84 -16.33
N GLY A 62 4.29 -14.11 -16.35
CA GLY A 62 3.25 -14.60 -17.27
C GLY A 62 1.81 -14.50 -16.77
N ARG A 63 1.56 -14.24 -15.48
CA ARG A 63 0.21 -14.21 -14.88
C ARG A 63 -0.04 -12.95 -14.05
N THR A 64 -0.03 -11.80 -14.71
CA THR A 64 -0.22 -10.47 -14.09
C THR A 64 -1.31 -10.40 -13.00
N PRO A 65 -2.57 -10.84 -13.23
CA PRO A 65 -3.61 -10.71 -12.19
C PRO A 65 -3.34 -11.60 -10.97
N LEU A 66 -2.83 -12.82 -11.18
CA LEU A 66 -2.47 -13.72 -10.07
C LEU A 66 -1.29 -13.16 -9.27
N THR A 67 -0.28 -12.65 -9.97
CA THR A 67 0.89 -12.01 -9.35
C THR A 67 0.48 -10.81 -8.49
N LEU A 68 -0.43 -9.96 -8.99
CA LEU A 68 -0.97 -8.83 -8.24
C LEU A 68 -1.78 -9.27 -7.02
N ALA A 69 -2.60 -10.31 -7.15
CA ALA A 69 -3.37 -10.86 -6.03
C ALA A 69 -2.45 -11.40 -4.91
N ILE A 70 -1.43 -12.19 -5.27
CA ILE A 70 -0.45 -12.71 -4.30
C ILE A 70 0.31 -11.57 -3.63
N THR A 71 0.74 -10.58 -4.41
CA THR A 71 1.46 -9.40 -3.90
C THR A 71 0.58 -8.62 -2.92
N LEU A 72 -0.69 -8.41 -3.24
CA LEU A 72 -1.65 -7.74 -2.36
C LEU A 72 -1.81 -8.49 -1.03
N VAL A 73 -2.02 -9.81 -1.09
CA VAL A 73 -2.19 -10.63 0.12
C VAL A 73 -0.94 -10.57 1.00
N ALA A 74 0.25 -10.67 0.40
CA ALA A 74 1.50 -10.58 1.15
C ALA A 74 1.70 -9.20 1.78
N ALA A 75 1.47 -8.13 1.02
CA ALA A 75 1.60 -6.75 1.50
C ALA A 75 0.61 -6.45 2.63
N TYR A 76 -0.65 -6.82 2.43
CA TYR A 76 -1.72 -6.65 3.40
C TYR A 76 -1.46 -7.43 4.68
N GLY A 77 -1.04 -8.70 4.55
CA GLY A 77 -0.67 -9.53 5.70
C GLY A 77 0.47 -8.92 6.51
N ILE A 78 1.52 -8.42 5.86
CA ILE A 78 2.66 -7.77 6.55
C ILE A 78 2.23 -6.48 7.24
N TYR A 79 1.38 -5.69 6.58
CA TYR A 79 0.85 -4.46 7.16
C TYR A 79 0.04 -4.74 8.44
N GLU A 80 -0.93 -5.65 8.37
CA GLU A 80 -1.77 -6.03 9.52
C GLU A 80 -0.96 -6.67 10.63
N LEU A 81 -0.01 -7.56 10.31
CA LEU A 81 0.87 -8.18 11.31
C LEU A 81 1.74 -7.15 12.03
N ALA A 82 2.26 -6.15 11.32
CA ALA A 82 3.04 -5.07 11.93
C ALA A 82 2.19 -4.24 12.90
N LEU A 83 0.94 -3.95 12.54
CA LEU A 83 0.03 -3.24 13.44
C LEU A 83 -0.38 -4.11 14.64
N LEU A 84 -0.72 -5.37 14.41
CA LEU A 84 -1.11 -6.32 15.44
C LEU A 84 0.00 -6.54 16.48
N ALA A 85 1.26 -6.59 16.02
CA ALA A 85 2.43 -6.72 16.90
C ALA A 85 2.60 -5.53 17.84
N ALA A 86 2.08 -4.35 17.50
CA ALA A 86 2.16 -3.15 18.33
C ALA A 86 0.95 -2.98 19.28
N THR A 87 -0.16 -3.64 18.99
CA THR A 87 -1.40 -3.60 19.79
C THR A 87 -1.19 -3.86 21.29
N PRO A 88 -0.35 -4.83 21.72
CA PRO A 88 -0.10 -5.05 23.15
C PRO A 88 0.58 -3.86 23.86
N PHE A 89 1.26 -2.99 23.11
CA PHE A 89 2.01 -1.86 23.65
C PHE A 89 1.24 -0.54 23.59
N LEU A 90 0.46 -0.34 22.52
CA LEU A 90 -0.26 0.90 22.24
C LEU A 90 -1.78 0.80 22.47
N GLY A 91 -2.28 -0.38 22.88
CA GLY A 91 -3.70 -0.68 23.03
C GLY A 91 -4.39 -0.88 21.68
N GLY A 92 -5.73 -0.79 21.64
CA GLY A 92 -6.48 -0.87 20.38
C GLY A 92 -6.92 -2.28 19.97
N GLU A 93 -6.97 -3.23 20.91
CA GLU A 93 -7.45 -4.61 20.67
C GLU A 93 -8.84 -4.64 20.01
N GLY A 94 -9.73 -3.69 20.37
CA GLY A 94 -11.06 -3.55 19.77
C GLY A 94 -11.07 -3.14 18.30
N ALA A 95 -9.94 -2.67 17.75
CA ALA A 95 -9.80 -2.34 16.33
C ALA A 95 -9.46 -3.58 15.47
N PHE A 96 -8.91 -4.64 16.07
CA PHE A 96 -8.53 -5.87 15.37
C PHE A 96 -9.65 -6.90 15.39
N THR A 97 -10.79 -6.54 14.80
CA THR A 97 -11.88 -7.49 14.57
C THR A 97 -11.81 -8.07 13.17
N ALA A 98 -12.26 -9.31 13.00
CA ALA A 98 -12.33 -9.96 11.69
C ALA A 98 -13.13 -9.12 10.67
N ALA A 99 -14.15 -8.40 11.12
CA ALA A 99 -14.95 -7.51 10.30
C ALA A 99 -14.15 -6.29 9.80
N ILE A 100 -13.37 -5.65 10.68
CA ILE A 100 -12.54 -4.48 10.32
C ILE A 100 -11.43 -4.91 9.37
N VAL A 101 -10.69 -5.97 9.72
CA VAL A 101 -9.60 -6.52 8.90
C VAL A 101 -10.14 -6.90 7.51
N THR A 102 -11.25 -7.65 7.45
CA THR A 102 -11.84 -8.03 6.15
C THR A 102 -12.28 -6.82 5.34
N ARG A 103 -12.88 -5.81 5.97
CA ARG A 103 -13.29 -4.57 5.30
C ARG A 103 -12.09 -3.80 4.74
N ILE A 104 -11.00 -3.70 5.49
CA ILE A 104 -9.75 -3.04 5.04
C ILE A 104 -9.13 -3.82 3.89
N GLY A 105 -9.08 -5.16 3.99
CA GLY A 105 -8.60 -6.04 2.92
C GLY A 105 -9.40 -5.88 1.63
N LEU A 106 -10.73 -5.89 1.69
CA LEU A 106 -11.61 -5.66 0.54
C LEU A 106 -11.43 -4.25 -0.05
N THR A 107 -11.32 -3.23 0.79
CA THR A 107 -11.06 -1.85 0.36
C THR A 107 -9.74 -1.75 -0.38
N SER A 108 -8.70 -2.43 0.11
CA SER A 108 -7.38 -2.50 -0.53
C SER A 108 -7.43 -3.21 -1.88
N ALA A 109 -8.21 -4.28 -2.00
CA ALA A 109 -8.44 -4.97 -3.28
C ALA A 109 -9.15 -4.08 -4.30
N VAL A 110 -10.16 -3.31 -3.86
CA VAL A 110 -10.87 -2.35 -4.72
C VAL A 110 -9.92 -1.24 -5.19
N TRP A 111 -9.10 -0.68 -4.30
CA TRP A 111 -8.09 0.32 -4.67
C TRP A 111 -7.09 -0.23 -5.68
N LEU A 112 -6.59 -1.44 -5.48
CA LEU A 112 -5.68 -2.08 -6.43
C LEU A 112 -6.35 -2.24 -7.81
N ALA A 113 -7.58 -2.77 -7.84
CA ALA A 113 -8.33 -2.94 -9.07
C ALA A 113 -8.56 -1.59 -9.80
N GLY A 114 -8.90 -0.54 -9.06
CA GLY A 114 -9.07 0.82 -9.59
C GLY A 114 -7.77 1.38 -10.17
N LEU A 115 -6.64 1.25 -9.46
CA LEU A 115 -5.33 1.70 -9.95
C LEU A 115 -4.89 0.94 -11.19
N VAL A 116 -5.11 -0.38 -11.23
CA VAL A 116 -4.83 -1.20 -12.42
C VAL A 116 -5.70 -0.76 -13.59
N ALA A 117 -7.01 -0.55 -13.38
CA ALA A 117 -7.91 -0.07 -14.41
C ALA A 117 -7.46 1.28 -14.98
N ILE A 118 -7.08 2.23 -14.12
CA ILE A 118 -6.54 3.52 -14.56
C ILE A 118 -5.24 3.34 -15.35
N CYS A 119 -4.31 2.51 -14.88
CA CYS A 119 -3.06 2.22 -15.59
C CYS A 119 -3.32 1.64 -16.98
N GLU A 120 -4.26 0.71 -17.10
CA GLU A 120 -4.65 0.12 -18.38
C GLU A 120 -5.34 1.12 -19.31
N ILE A 121 -6.23 1.98 -18.79
CA ILE A 121 -6.85 3.06 -19.57
C ILE A 121 -5.77 4.01 -20.11
N VAL A 122 -4.82 4.44 -19.28
CA VAL A 122 -3.72 5.30 -19.70
C VAL A 122 -2.88 4.63 -20.80
N ARG A 123 -2.59 3.32 -20.66
CA ARG A 123 -1.88 2.54 -21.69
C ARG A 123 -2.64 2.43 -23.01
N LEU A 124 -3.97 2.35 -22.95
CA LEU A 124 -4.82 2.30 -24.14
C LEU A 124 -4.93 3.66 -24.84
N VAL A 125 -4.91 4.74 -24.07
CA VAL A 125 -5.06 6.12 -24.57
C VAL A 125 -3.75 6.68 -25.10
N ASP A 126 -2.59 6.27 -24.60
CA ASP A 126 -1.28 6.79 -25.04
C ASP A 126 -0.86 6.25 -26.43
N PRO A 127 -0.99 7.05 -27.52
CA PRO A 127 -0.67 6.61 -28.88
C PRO A 127 0.84 6.68 -29.17
N ALA A 128 1.62 7.35 -28.30
CA ALA A 128 3.04 7.64 -28.52
C ALA A 128 3.94 6.44 -28.21
N GLY A 129 3.56 5.59 -27.24
CA GLY A 129 4.28 4.34 -26.93
C GLY A 129 4.28 3.34 -28.10
N ARG A 130 3.22 3.31 -28.91
CA ARG A 130 3.09 2.41 -30.07
C ARG A 130 4.06 2.77 -31.20
N LYS A 131 4.38 4.06 -31.40
CA LYS A 131 5.33 4.51 -32.44
C LYS A 131 6.79 4.20 -32.10
N ARG A 132 7.15 4.19 -30.81
CA ARG A 132 8.54 3.95 -30.37
C ARG A 132 8.95 2.47 -30.44
N ALA A 133 7.98 1.55 -30.36
CA ALA A 133 8.21 0.10 -30.49
C ALA A 133 8.31 -0.40 -31.93
N MET A 134 7.89 0.39 -32.93
CA MET A 134 7.97 0.03 -34.35
C MET A 134 9.21 0.62 -35.06
N SER A 135 10.05 1.37 -34.34
CA SER A 135 11.24 2.06 -34.87
C SER A 135 12.56 1.58 -34.25
N ALA A 136 12.53 0.46 -33.52
CA ALA A 136 13.71 -0.26 -33.01
C ALA A 136 13.70 -1.67 -33.61
#